data_AF-A0A956IWF1-F1
#
_entry.id   AF-A0A956IWF1-F1
#
_cell.length_a   1.000
_cell.length_b   1.000
_cell.length_c   1.000
_cell.angle_alpha   90.00
_cell.angle_beta   90.00
_cell.angle_gamma   90.00
#
_symmetry.space_group_name_H-M   'P 1'
#
loop_
_entity.id
_entity.type
_entity.pdbx_description
1 polymer ?
#
loop_
_entity_poly.entity_id
_entity_poly.type
_entity_poly.pdbx_seq_one_letter_code
_entity_poly.pdbx_strand_id
1 'polypeptide(L)'
;PRRVSAVEFQISFDDPPGGPCGRFTVEIRERGGEWVLWTRGEARGPDVIVPDSPALESWLGDACSRWLRPTWDCQYAFSEPAAVDAFLAFVGAERPRP
;
A
#
# COMPACT_ATOMS: atom_id res chain seq x y z
N PRO A 1 -15.33 11.17 22.23
CA PRO A 1 -13.86 11.24 22.04
C PRO A 1 -13.31 9.97 21.38
N ARG A 2 -12.98 10.04 20.08
CA ARG A 2 -12.02 9.13 19.42
C ARG A 2 -11.58 9.82 18.13
N ARG A 3 -10.54 10.66 18.23
CA ARG A 3 -9.71 10.99 17.06
C ARG A 3 -8.97 9.70 16.73
N VAL A 4 -9.45 8.96 15.74
CA VAL A 4 -8.66 7.90 15.11
C VAL A 4 -8.50 8.32 13.66
N SER A 5 -7.67 9.35 13.48
CA SER A 5 -7.19 9.75 12.16
C SER A 5 -5.71 9.97 12.35
N ALA A 6 -4.96 8.91 12.20
CA ALA A 6 -3.60 9.02 11.71
C ALA A 6 -3.53 8.00 10.58
N VAL A 7 -3.99 8.41 9.40
CA VAL A 7 -3.23 8.04 8.21
C VAL A 7 -1.82 8.51 8.54
N GLU A 8 -0.87 7.60 8.73
CA GLU A 8 0.50 8.04 9.03
C GLU A 8 1.01 8.86 7.86
N PHE A 9 0.78 8.38 6.64
CA PHE A 9 0.93 9.18 5.45
C PHE A 9 0.30 8.54 4.21
N GLN A 10 -0.05 9.40 3.27
CA GLN A 10 -0.51 9.03 1.94
C GLN A 10 0.62 9.28 0.95
N ILE A 11 0.91 8.31 0.09
CA ILE A 11 1.86 8.48 -1.01
C ILE A 11 1.08 8.54 -2.32
N SER A 12 1.45 9.50 -3.17
CA SER A 12 1.09 9.49 -4.58
C SER A 12 2.35 9.34 -5.39
N PHE A 13 2.31 8.48 -6.40
CA PHE A 13 3.40 8.31 -7.36
C PHE A 13 2.83 8.25 -8.77
N ASP A 14 3.58 8.81 -9.71
CA ASP A 14 3.30 8.83 -11.14
C ASP A 14 4.14 7.75 -11.82
N ASP A 15 3.54 6.97 -12.71
CA ASP A 15 4.19 5.94 -13.53
C ASP A 15 5.13 5.03 -12.71
N PRO A 16 4.61 4.31 -11.69
CA PRO A 16 5.44 3.48 -10.82
C PRO A 16 6.31 2.48 -11.59
N PRO A 17 7.51 2.15 -11.08
CA PRO A 17 8.44 1.28 -11.79
C PRO A 17 7.84 -0.12 -12.00
N GLY A 18 7.88 -0.58 -13.24
CA GLY A 18 7.26 -1.84 -13.65
C GLY A 18 5.73 -1.86 -13.54
N GLY A 19 5.12 -0.69 -13.37
CA GLY A 19 3.68 -0.53 -13.17
C GLY A 19 2.98 0.25 -14.27
N PRO A 20 1.69 0.53 -14.07
CA PRO A 20 0.86 1.21 -15.05
C PRO A 20 1.21 2.69 -15.22
N CYS A 21 0.99 3.24 -16.40
CA CYS A 21 1.01 4.68 -16.59
C CYS A 21 -0.13 5.36 -15.81
N GLY A 22 0.16 6.46 -15.15
CA GLY A 22 -0.80 7.26 -14.40
C GLY A 22 -0.38 7.53 -12.96
N ARG A 23 -1.23 8.30 -12.27
CA ARG A 23 -1.05 8.65 -10.87
C ARG A 23 -1.86 7.72 -9.98
N PHE A 24 -1.20 7.07 -9.05
CA PHE A 24 -1.84 6.22 -8.04
C PHE A 24 -1.65 6.81 -6.67
N THR A 25 -2.52 6.42 -5.75
CA THR A 25 -2.46 6.89 -4.37
C THR A 25 -2.79 5.74 -3.44
N VAL A 26 -1.90 5.51 -2.49
CA VAL A 26 -2.06 4.49 -1.45
C VAL A 26 -1.76 5.12 -0.08
N GLU A 27 -2.34 4.55 0.96
CA GLU A 27 -2.15 5.02 2.33
C GLU A 27 -1.32 3.99 3.10
N ILE A 28 -0.32 4.43 3.86
CA ILE A 28 0.45 3.55 4.73
C ILE A 28 0.11 3.90 6.18
N ARG A 29 -0.17 2.86 6.99
CA ARG A 29 -0.59 2.99 8.38
C ARG A 29 0.04 1.91 9.25
N GLU A 30 0.37 2.25 10.48
CA GLU A 30 0.77 1.32 11.55
C GLU A 30 -0.48 0.89 12.32
N ARG A 31 -0.65 -0.41 12.48
CA ARG A 31 -1.75 -1.04 13.21
C ARG A 31 -1.17 -2.12 14.12
N GLY A 32 -1.19 -1.88 15.43
CA GLY A 32 -0.77 -2.88 16.42
C GLY A 32 0.71 -3.30 16.31
N GLY A 33 1.58 -2.42 15.80
CA GLY A 33 3.00 -2.70 15.56
C GLY A 33 3.31 -3.25 14.16
N GLU A 34 2.30 -3.44 13.31
CA GLU A 34 2.46 -3.88 11.93
C GLU A 34 2.15 -2.75 10.96
N TRP A 35 2.95 -2.64 9.90
CA TRP A 35 2.70 -1.69 8.82
C TRP A 35 1.78 -2.32 7.78
N VAL A 36 0.79 -1.54 7.33
CA VAL A 36 -0.18 -1.93 6.29
C VAL A 36 -0.32 -0.83 5.25
N LEU A 37 -0.37 -1.24 3.99
CA LEU A 37 -0.72 -0.40 2.85
C LEU A 37 -2.21 -0.57 2.54
N TRP A 38 -2.93 0.52 2.39
CA TRP A 38 -4.34 0.55 2.03
C TRP A 38 -4.50 1.09 0.62
N THR A 39 -5.37 0.44 -0.15
CA THR A 39 -5.84 0.97 -1.43
C THR A 39 -7.31 1.33 -1.33
N ARG A 40 -7.76 2.26 -2.17
CA ARG A 40 -9.20 2.42 -2.44
C ARG A 40 -9.68 1.22 -3.24
N GLY A 41 -10.94 0.83 -3.05
CA GLY A 41 -11.54 -0.31 -3.75
C GLY A 41 -12.42 -1.17 -2.85
N GLU A 42 -12.57 -2.44 -3.20
CA GLU A 42 -13.40 -3.41 -2.51
C GLU A 42 -12.60 -4.64 -2.05
N ALA A 43 -12.86 -5.11 -0.83
CA ALA A 43 -12.36 -6.39 -0.35
C ALA A 43 -13.44 -7.46 -0.61
N ARG A 44 -13.07 -8.53 -1.32
CA ARG A 44 -13.97 -9.66 -1.61
C ARG A 44 -13.61 -10.92 -0.83
N GLY A 45 -12.61 -10.84 0.04
CA GLY A 45 -12.14 -11.92 0.91
C GLY A 45 -10.80 -11.55 1.57
N PRO A 46 -10.21 -12.49 2.35
CA PRO A 46 -8.92 -12.27 3.01
C PRO A 46 -7.77 -12.03 2.02
N ASP A 47 -7.81 -12.70 0.87
CA ASP A 47 -6.73 -12.68 -0.13
C ASP A 47 -7.17 -12.08 -1.47
N VAL A 48 -8.38 -11.51 -1.52
CA VAL A 48 -8.97 -10.95 -2.74
C VAL A 48 -9.29 -9.48 -2.51
N ILE A 49 -8.36 -8.64 -2.92
CA ILE A 49 -8.50 -7.18 -2.91
C ILE A 49 -8.66 -6.72 -4.34
N VAL A 50 -9.70 -5.93 -4.60
CA VAL A 50 -9.93 -5.30 -5.90
C VAL A 50 -9.78 -3.79 -5.72
N PRO A 51 -8.57 -3.24 -5.94
CA PRO A 51 -8.38 -1.80 -5.98
C PRO A 51 -9.31 -1.14 -7.00
N ASP A 52 -9.62 0.14 -6.80
CA ASP A 52 -10.43 0.93 -7.73
C ASP A 52 -9.78 1.09 -9.13
N SER A 53 -8.49 0.74 -9.25
CA SER A 53 -7.78 0.59 -10.51
C SER A 53 -7.28 -0.84 -10.72
N PRO A 54 -7.75 -1.54 -11.76
CA PRO A 54 -7.22 -2.86 -12.15
C PRO A 54 -5.72 -2.84 -12.46
N ALA A 55 -5.23 -1.68 -12.92
CA ALA A 55 -3.82 -1.49 -13.23
C ALA A 55 -2.96 -1.44 -11.94
N LEU A 56 -3.50 -0.81 -10.89
CA LEU A 56 -2.89 -0.82 -9.56
C LEU A 56 -2.92 -2.22 -8.93
N GLU A 57 -4.00 -2.98 -9.13
CA GLU A 57 -4.14 -4.37 -8.67
C GLU A 57 -3.01 -5.26 -9.20
N SER A 58 -2.84 -5.32 -10.52
CA SER A 58 -1.80 -6.14 -11.15
C SER A 58 -0.42 -5.71 -10.68
N TRP A 59 -0.14 -4.41 -10.59
CA TRP A 59 1.18 -3.96 -10.14
C TRP A 59 1.48 -4.30 -8.67
N LEU A 60 0.49 -4.20 -7.78
CA LEU A 60 0.66 -4.62 -6.38
C LEU A 60 0.85 -6.13 -6.25
N GLY A 61 0.13 -6.92 -7.06
CA GLY A 61 0.25 -8.38 -7.09
C GLY A 61 1.55 -8.89 -7.73
N ASP A 62 2.04 -8.23 -8.78
CA ASP A 62 3.18 -8.71 -9.55
C ASP A 62 4.50 -8.09 -9.08
N ALA A 63 4.60 -6.76 -9.10
CA ALA A 63 5.85 -6.06 -8.81
C ALA A 63 6.13 -5.91 -7.31
N CYS A 64 5.08 -5.89 -6.48
CA CYS A 64 5.18 -5.61 -5.04
C CYS A 64 4.96 -6.83 -4.14
N SER A 65 4.59 -8.00 -4.67
CA SER A 65 4.27 -9.22 -3.88
C SER A 65 5.41 -9.76 -3.04
N ARG A 66 6.66 -9.39 -3.35
CA ARG A 66 7.82 -9.71 -2.51
C ARG A 66 7.80 -8.99 -1.15
N TRP A 67 7.08 -7.88 -1.03
CA TRP A 67 6.98 -7.08 0.19
C TRP A 67 5.58 -7.09 0.77
N LEU A 68 4.57 -7.22 -0.08
CA LEU A 68 3.17 -7.04 0.25
C LEU A 68 2.42 -8.36 0.14
N ARG A 69 1.55 -8.62 1.11
CA ARG A 69 0.59 -9.72 1.06
C ARG A 69 -0.82 -9.16 1.24
N PRO A 70 -1.79 -9.54 0.39
CA PRO A 70 -3.16 -9.12 0.58
C PRO A 70 -3.69 -9.63 1.92
N THR A 71 -4.52 -8.79 2.54
CA THR A 71 -5.26 -9.08 3.77
C THR A 71 -6.67 -8.50 3.65
N TRP A 72 -7.43 -8.48 4.73
CA TRP A 72 -8.80 -7.97 4.76
C TRP A 72 -8.91 -6.46 4.48
N ASP A 73 -10.13 -5.99 4.17
CA ASP A 73 -10.50 -4.57 4.03
C ASP A 73 -9.60 -3.73 3.08
N CYS A 74 -9.13 -4.29 1.97
CA CYS A 74 -8.25 -3.60 1.01
C CYS A 74 -6.88 -3.23 1.60
N GLN A 75 -6.40 -4.04 2.55
CA GLN A 75 -5.08 -3.89 3.15
C GLN A 75 -4.09 -4.88 2.58
N TYR A 76 -2.87 -4.42 2.35
CA TYR A 76 -1.71 -5.25 2.12
C TYR A 76 -0.79 -5.14 3.33
N ALA A 77 -0.52 -6.26 4.00
CA ALA A 77 0.47 -6.32 5.07
C ALA A 77 1.88 -6.35 4.49
N PHE A 78 2.78 -5.58 5.08
CA PHE A 78 4.21 -5.70 4.79
C PHE A 78 4.76 -6.99 5.42
N SER A 79 5.61 -7.71 4.70
CA SER A 79 6.18 -8.98 5.16
C SER A 79 7.05 -8.83 6.41
N GLU A 80 7.69 -7.68 6.57
CA GLU A 80 8.54 -7.31 7.69
C GLU A 80 8.73 -5.79 7.76
N PRO A 81 9.16 -5.21 8.90
CA PRO A 81 9.35 -3.77 9.02
C PRO A 81 10.32 -3.17 7.98
N ALA A 82 11.36 -3.89 7.59
CA ALA A 82 12.34 -3.45 6.59
C ALA A 82 11.75 -3.39 5.17
N ALA A 83 10.67 -4.12 4.89
CA ALA A 83 10.00 -4.12 3.59
C ALA A 83 9.32 -2.78 3.30
N VAL A 84 8.93 -2.02 4.33
CA VAL A 84 8.36 -0.68 4.17
C VAL A 84 9.36 0.26 3.53
N ASP A 85 10.60 0.31 4.05
CA ASP A 85 11.64 1.18 3.51
C ASP A 85 12.04 0.77 2.09
N ALA A 86 12.14 -0.54 1.84
CA ALA A 86 12.44 -1.07 0.51
C ALA A 86 11.35 -0.72 -0.52
N PHE A 87 10.07 -0.81 -0.12
CA PHE A 87 8.94 -0.40 -0.95
C PHE A 87 8.94 1.11 -1.22
N LEU A 88 9.16 1.93 -0.19
CA LEU A 88 9.21 3.38 -0.34
C LEU A 88 10.33 3.82 -1.29
N ALA A 89 11.54 3.28 -1.09
CA ALA A 89 12.66 3.53 -1.99
C ALA A 89 12.36 3.08 -3.43
N PHE A 90 11.66 1.95 -3.59
CA PHE A 90 11.25 1.45 -4.91
C PHE A 90 10.30 2.39 -5.63
N VAL A 91 9.30 2.94 -4.95
CA VAL A 91 8.36 3.90 -5.54
C VAL A 91 8.88 5.35 -5.58
N GLY A 92 10.14 5.56 -5.18
CA GLY A 92 10.76 6.89 -5.14
C GLY A 92 10.17 7.81 -4.06
N ALA A 93 9.58 7.24 -3.00
CA ALA A 93 9.05 7.98 -1.86
C ALA A 93 9.99 7.89 -0.65
N GLU A 94 9.94 8.91 0.20
CA GLU A 94 10.59 8.88 1.51
C GLU A 94 9.53 8.80 2.62
N ARG A 95 9.88 8.20 3.77
CA ARG A 95 9.02 8.30 4.96
C ARG A 95 8.91 9.78 5.33
N PRO A 96 7.70 10.35 5.44
CA PRO A 96 7.55 11.71 5.94
C PRO A 96 8.09 11.77 7.37
N ARG A 97 8.93 12.77 7.62
CA ARG A 97 9.46 13.02 8.96
C ARG A 97 8.33 13.55 9.86
N PRO A 98 8.32 13.19 11.15
CA PRO A 98 7.37 13.73 12.12
C PRO A 98 7.50 15.25 12.30
#